data_AF-A0AA87YX86-F1
#
_entry.id   AF-A0AA87YX86-F1
#
_cell.length_a   1.000
_cell.length_b   1.000
_cell.length_c   1.000
_cell.angle_alpha   90.00
_cell.angle_beta   90.00
_cell.angle_gamma   90.00
#
_symmetry.space_group_name_H-M   'P 1'
#
loop_
_entity.id
_entity.type
_entity.pdbx_description
1 polymer ?
#
loop_
_entity_poly.entity_id
_entity_poly.type
_entity_poly.pdbx_seq_one_letter_code
_entity_poly.pdbx_strand_id
1 'polypeptide(L)'
;MFKQGKDMKASKGDTRKNEQYNQIKMEMLQTWLPLLCRATNGADVPVLSGLEKAEMERVLEETIGTLEEDEQQEKVLALWLDHFTHCSSSDWPNLLGAYLRWCDANRKLLLSPNYVAV
;
A
#
# COMPACT_ATOMS: atom_id res chain seq x y z
N MET A 1 19.20 39.63 -14.53
CA MET A 1 18.92 38.50 -13.62
C MET A 1 17.44 38.16 -13.68
N PHE A 2 17.00 37.24 -14.56
CA PHE A 2 15.63 36.70 -14.57
C PHE A 2 15.65 35.29 -15.19
N LYS A 3 16.11 34.30 -14.42
CA LYS A 3 16.17 32.90 -14.87
C LYS A 3 15.84 31.91 -13.74
N GLN A 4 14.90 32.29 -12.87
CA GLN A 4 14.44 31.47 -11.72
C GLN A 4 12.91 31.24 -11.69
N GLY A 5 12.13 31.89 -12.57
CA GLY A 5 10.66 31.81 -12.53
C GLY A 5 10.05 30.58 -13.22
N LYS A 6 10.78 29.91 -14.13
CA LYS A 6 10.23 28.81 -14.95
C LYS A 6 10.39 27.45 -14.26
N ASP A 7 11.49 27.23 -13.56
CA ASP A 7 11.80 25.94 -12.91
C ASP A 7 10.95 25.71 -11.65
N MET A 8 10.66 26.77 -10.89
CA MET A 8 9.81 26.71 -9.70
C MET A 8 8.36 26.29 -10.00
N LYS A 9 7.86 26.62 -11.19
CA LYS A 9 6.46 26.36 -11.58
C LYS A 9 6.27 24.94 -12.12
N ALA A 10 7.29 24.38 -12.78
CA ALA A 10 7.31 22.99 -13.22
C ALA A 10 7.43 22.02 -12.03
N SER A 11 8.33 22.32 -11.08
CA SER A 11 8.52 21.52 -9.86
C SER A 11 7.23 21.42 -9.02
N LYS A 12 6.55 22.53 -8.75
CA LYS A 12 5.26 22.52 -8.01
C LYS A 12 4.13 21.77 -8.74
N GLY A 13 4.14 21.78 -10.07
CA GLY A 13 3.14 21.09 -10.87
C GLY A 13 3.29 19.57 -10.83
N ASP A 14 4.53 19.08 -10.71
CA ASP A 14 4.85 17.66 -10.66
C ASP A 14 4.55 17.06 -9.27
N THR A 15 4.98 17.75 -8.21
CA THR A 15 4.69 17.35 -6.82
C THR A 15 3.18 17.21 -6.56
N ARG A 16 2.37 18.18 -7.01
CA ARG A 16 0.92 18.14 -6.82
C ARG A 16 0.24 16.97 -7.54
N LYS A 17 0.71 16.62 -8.74
CA LYS A 17 0.17 15.47 -9.49
C LYS A 17 0.54 14.16 -8.81
N ASN A 18 1.75 14.08 -8.27
CA ASN A 18 2.24 12.92 -7.56
C ASN A 18 1.51 12.69 -6.22
N GLU A 19 1.28 13.76 -5.45
CA GLU A 19 0.43 13.71 -4.24
C GLU A 19 -0.99 13.22 -4.57
N GLN A 20 -1.60 13.72 -5.65
CA GLN A 20 -2.91 13.26 -6.11
C GLN A 20 -2.89 11.77 -6.50
N TYR A 21 -1.83 11.32 -7.17
CA TYR A 21 -1.70 9.92 -7.57
C TYR A 21 -1.54 8.99 -6.36
N ASN A 22 -0.75 9.39 -5.35
CA ASN A 22 -0.60 8.64 -4.11
C ASN A 22 -1.90 8.59 -3.31
N GLN A 23 -2.66 9.68 -3.28
CA GLN A 23 -3.99 9.69 -2.66
C GLN A 23 -4.94 8.68 -3.32
N ILE A 24 -4.95 8.62 -4.65
CA ILE A 24 -5.78 7.64 -5.39
C ILE A 24 -5.34 6.21 -5.08
N LYS A 25 -4.02 5.93 -5.05
CA LYS A 25 -3.51 4.60 -4.66
C LYS A 25 -3.98 4.22 -3.25
N MET A 26 -3.90 5.16 -2.31
CA MET A 26 -4.34 4.92 -0.93
C MET A 26 -5.83 4.58 -0.86
N GLU A 27 -6.67 5.35 -1.52
CA GLU A 27 -8.12 5.09 -1.57
C GLU A 27 -8.46 3.74 -2.20
N MET A 28 -7.76 3.39 -3.29
CA MET A 28 -7.90 2.08 -3.93
C MET A 28 -7.49 0.94 -2.99
N LEU A 29 -6.31 1.02 -2.39
CA LEU A 29 -5.78 -0.02 -1.48
C LEU A 29 -6.68 -0.20 -0.26
N GLN A 30 -7.13 0.89 0.35
CA GLN A 30 -8.03 0.85 1.51
C GLN A 30 -9.39 0.24 1.18
N THR A 31 -9.89 0.48 -0.04
CA THR A 31 -11.17 -0.09 -0.49
C THR A 31 -11.02 -1.55 -0.89
N TRP A 32 -9.94 -1.89 -1.60
CA TRP A 32 -9.77 -3.21 -2.22
C TRP A 32 -9.34 -4.26 -1.20
N LEU A 33 -8.38 -3.98 -0.32
CA LEU A 33 -7.84 -5.00 0.61
C LEU A 33 -8.93 -5.70 1.44
N PRO A 34 -9.87 -5.00 2.10
CA PRO A 34 -10.94 -5.65 2.84
C PRO A 34 -11.84 -6.53 1.96
N LEU A 35 -12.06 -6.12 0.70
CA LEU A 35 -12.87 -6.88 -0.26
C LEU A 35 -12.13 -8.14 -0.69
N LEU A 36 -10.84 -8.02 -1.02
CA LEU A 36 -10.01 -9.13 -1.48
C LEU A 36 -9.83 -10.17 -0.37
N CYS A 37 -9.56 -9.75 0.87
CA CYS A 37 -9.46 -10.66 2.02
C CYS A 37 -10.73 -11.49 2.27
N ARG A 38 -11.91 -11.00 1.86
CA ARG A 38 -13.20 -11.70 1.97
C ARG A 38 -13.60 -12.48 0.71
N ALA A 39 -12.99 -12.16 -0.44
CA ALA A 39 -13.34 -12.76 -1.74
C ALA A 39 -12.93 -14.24 -1.86
N THR A 40 -12.18 -14.78 -0.91
CA THR A 40 -11.85 -16.22 -0.83
C THR A 40 -13.09 -17.12 -0.64
N ASN A 41 -14.22 -16.55 -0.19
CA ASN A 41 -15.45 -17.28 0.14
C ASN A 41 -16.59 -17.14 -0.89
N GLY A 42 -16.33 -16.56 -2.07
CA GLY A 42 -17.37 -16.31 -3.07
C GLY A 42 -17.86 -17.59 -3.77
N ALA A 43 -18.93 -18.20 -3.24
CA ALA A 43 -19.67 -19.27 -3.92
C ALA A 43 -20.36 -18.79 -5.22
N ASP A 44 -20.48 -17.47 -5.41
CA ASP A 44 -21.13 -16.85 -6.56
C ASP A 44 -20.20 -15.82 -7.22
N VAL A 45 -19.48 -16.25 -8.27
CA VAL A 45 -18.92 -15.51 -9.44
C VAL A 45 -18.31 -14.09 -9.25
N PRO A 46 -17.17 -13.72 -9.88
CA PRO A 46 -16.13 -14.53 -10.52
C PRO A 46 -14.97 -14.84 -9.54
N VAL A 47 -14.48 -16.08 -9.59
CA VAL A 47 -13.29 -16.50 -8.86
C VAL A 47 -12.07 -16.20 -9.72
N LEU A 48 -11.16 -15.34 -9.23
CA LEU A 48 -9.85 -15.17 -9.84
C LEU A 48 -9.11 -16.52 -9.81
N SER A 49 -8.59 -16.93 -10.95
CA SER A 49 -7.67 -18.06 -11.05
C SER A 49 -6.45 -17.84 -10.16
N GLY A 50 -5.74 -18.92 -9.81
CA GLY A 50 -4.51 -18.81 -9.02
C GLY A 50 -3.47 -17.87 -9.64
N LEU A 51 -3.41 -17.79 -10.98
CA LEU A 51 -2.52 -16.88 -11.68
C LEU A 51 -2.95 -15.41 -11.54
N GLU A 52 -4.24 -15.12 -11.71
CA GLU A 52 -4.77 -13.76 -11.55
C GLU A 52 -4.65 -13.28 -10.10
N LYS A 53 -4.83 -14.19 -9.13
CA LYS A 53 -4.58 -13.92 -7.71
C LYS A 53 -3.13 -13.53 -7.45
N ALA A 54 -2.18 -14.28 -7.99
CA ALA A 54 -0.75 -14.01 -7.84
C ALA A 54 -0.32 -12.72 -8.55
N GLU A 55 -0.89 -12.44 -9.74
CA GLU A 55 -0.65 -11.17 -10.43
C GLU A 55 -1.16 -9.99 -9.61
N MET A 56 -2.36 -10.10 -9.05
CA MET A 56 -2.93 -9.05 -8.19
C MET A 56 -2.07 -8.83 -6.95
N GLU A 57 -1.61 -9.89 -6.28
CA GLU A 57 -0.67 -9.77 -5.15
C GLU A 57 0.60 -9.01 -5.55
N ARG A 58 1.21 -9.36 -6.68
CA ARG A 58 2.40 -8.65 -7.19
C ARG A 58 2.11 -7.16 -7.41
N VAL A 59 0.99 -6.82 -8.04
CA VAL A 59 0.60 -5.44 -8.31
C VAL A 59 0.34 -4.67 -7.01
N LEU A 60 -0.30 -5.31 -6.02
CA LEU A 60 -0.51 -4.72 -4.69
C LEU A 60 0.82 -4.46 -3.99
N GLU A 61 1.73 -5.43 -3.97
CA GLU A 61 3.06 -5.27 -3.36
C GLU A 61 3.86 -4.14 -4.03
N GLU A 62 3.88 -4.08 -5.37
CA GLU A 62 4.55 -3.01 -6.12
C GLU A 62 3.91 -1.65 -5.83
N THR A 63 2.57 -1.57 -5.80
CA THR A 63 1.86 -0.33 -5.52
C THR A 63 2.17 0.16 -4.11
N ILE A 64 2.12 -0.71 -3.10
CA ILE A 64 2.48 -0.39 -1.72
C ILE A 64 3.93 0.11 -1.64
N GLY A 65 4.86 -0.58 -2.30
CA GLY A 65 6.28 -0.19 -2.33
C GLY A 65 6.54 1.16 -3.01
N THR A 66 5.60 1.68 -3.81
CA THR A 66 5.70 2.99 -4.46
C THR A 66 5.07 4.13 -3.65
N LEU A 67 4.46 3.84 -2.50
CA LEU A 67 3.97 4.89 -1.59
C LEU A 67 5.17 5.61 -0.98
N GLU A 68 5.14 6.94 -1.03
CA GLU A 68 6.29 7.78 -0.68
C GLU A 68 6.55 7.88 0.82
N GLU A 69 5.50 7.74 1.62
CA GLU A 69 5.56 7.87 3.07
C GLU A 69 5.47 6.50 3.73
N ASP A 70 6.41 6.21 4.63
CA ASP A 70 6.42 4.98 5.43
C ASP A 70 5.12 4.79 6.22
N GLU A 71 4.50 5.89 6.69
CA GLU A 71 3.21 5.90 7.39
C GLU A 71 2.06 5.43 6.49
N GLN A 72 2.11 5.74 5.19
CA GLN A 72 1.10 5.27 4.24
C GLN A 72 1.22 3.77 4.00
N GLN A 73 2.45 3.28 3.84
CA GLN A 73 2.72 1.83 3.76
C GLN A 73 2.25 1.11 5.02
N GLU A 74 2.56 1.66 6.21
CA GLU A 74 2.12 1.14 7.49
C GLU A 74 0.60 1.01 7.57
N LYS A 75 -0.14 2.08 7.26
CA LYS A 75 -1.60 2.10 7.29
C LYS A 75 -2.21 1.01 6.41
N VAL A 76 -1.69 0.84 5.20
CA VAL A 76 -2.18 -0.15 4.25
C VAL A 76 -1.86 -1.58 4.73
N LEU A 77 -0.64 -1.81 5.20
CA LEU A 77 -0.19 -3.11 5.68
C LEU A 77 -0.89 -3.54 6.98
N ALA A 78 -1.14 -2.59 7.89
CA ALA A 78 -1.93 -2.83 9.09
C ALA A 78 -3.38 -3.21 8.75
N LEU A 79 -4.01 -2.49 7.81
CA LEU A 79 -5.36 -2.81 7.32
C LEU A 79 -5.41 -4.21 6.70
N TRP A 80 -4.43 -4.55 5.86
CA TRP A 80 -4.31 -5.89 5.30
C TRP A 80 -4.22 -6.95 6.39
N LEU A 81 -3.30 -6.78 7.35
CA LEU A 81 -3.05 -7.77 8.41
C LEU A 81 -4.29 -7.97 9.29
N ASP A 82 -5.00 -6.90 9.63
CA ASP A 82 -6.25 -6.96 10.38
C ASP A 82 -7.30 -7.82 9.65
N HIS A 83 -7.54 -7.54 8.36
CA HIS A 83 -8.52 -8.31 7.61
C HIS A 83 -8.09 -9.74 7.27
N PHE A 84 -6.80 -9.95 7.01
CA PHE A 84 -6.22 -11.26 6.71
C PHE A 84 -6.32 -12.20 7.91
N THR A 85 -6.05 -11.69 9.13
CA THR A 85 -6.08 -12.50 10.36
C THR A 85 -7.48 -12.73 10.92
N HIS A 86 -8.39 -11.78 10.78
CA HIS A 86 -9.77 -11.93 11.25
C HIS A 86 -10.64 -12.85 10.38
N CYS A 87 -10.22 -13.13 9.15
CA CYS A 87 -10.93 -14.04 8.26
C CYS A 87 -10.30 -15.43 8.32
N SER A 88 -10.85 -16.34 9.14
CA SER A 88 -10.29 -17.68 9.40
C SER A 88 -10.05 -18.58 8.18
N SER A 89 -10.63 -18.24 7.02
CA SER A 89 -10.44 -18.92 5.73
C SER A 89 -9.68 -18.08 4.69
N SER A 90 -9.17 -16.90 5.08
CA SER A 90 -8.45 -16.03 4.16
C SER A 90 -6.99 -16.45 4.05
N ASP A 91 -6.64 -16.99 2.89
CA ASP A 91 -5.27 -17.24 2.46
C ASP A 91 -4.82 -16.21 1.40
N TRP A 92 -5.64 -15.20 1.11
CA TRP A 92 -5.44 -14.26 0.01
C TRP A 92 -6.03 -12.87 0.30
N PRO A 93 -5.36 -11.78 -0.10
CA PRO A 93 -4.04 -11.73 -0.73
C PRO A 93 -2.92 -11.94 0.30
N ASN A 94 -1.86 -12.66 -0.06
CA ASN A 94 -0.67 -12.84 0.79
C ASN A 94 0.34 -11.72 0.54
N LEU A 95 0.30 -10.68 1.39
CA LEU A 95 1.23 -9.54 1.35
C LEU A 95 2.34 -9.62 2.41
N LEU A 96 2.61 -10.81 2.94
CA LEU A 96 3.63 -11.01 3.97
C LEU A 96 5.02 -10.53 3.52
N GLY A 97 5.35 -10.69 2.24
CA GLY A 97 6.59 -10.21 1.66
C GLY A 97 6.74 -8.69 1.79
N ALA A 98 5.71 -7.93 1.40
CA ALA A 98 5.67 -6.49 1.57
C ALA A 98 5.72 -6.07 3.05
N TYR A 99 4.97 -6.75 3.91
CA TYR A 99 4.97 -6.49 5.36
C TYR A 99 6.37 -6.63 5.98
N LEU A 100 7.06 -7.74 5.70
CA LEU A 100 8.40 -7.98 6.22
C LEU A 100 9.41 -6.94 5.71
N ARG A 101 9.34 -6.56 4.42
CA ARG A 101 10.21 -5.50 3.86
C ARG A 101 9.98 -4.16 4.54
N TRP A 102 8.73 -3.77 4.76
CA TRP A 102 8.39 -2.54 5.50
C TRP A 102 8.92 -2.61 6.93
N CYS A 103 8.70 -3.72 7.63
CA CYS A 103 9.24 -3.93 8.98
C CYS A 103 10.77 -3.79 8.99
N ASP A 104 11.48 -4.40 8.03
CA ASP A 104 12.94 -4.32 7.95
C ASP A 104 13.45 -2.90 7.72
N ALA A 105 12.77 -2.13 6.86
CA ALA A 105 13.09 -0.73 6.58
C ALA A 105 12.83 0.16 7.82
N ASN A 106 11.71 -0.06 8.51
CA ASN A 106 11.24 0.78 9.60
C ASN A 106 11.73 0.32 10.99
N ARG A 107 12.32 -0.88 11.11
CA ARG A 107 12.86 -1.42 12.39
C ARG A 107 13.83 -0.46 13.05
N LYS A 108 14.61 0.30 12.27
CA LYS A 108 15.56 1.28 12.80
C LYS A 108 14.87 2.50 13.42
N LEU A 109 13.70 2.89 12.93
CA LEU A 109 12.89 3.98 13.50
C LEU A 109 12.30 3.54 14.84
N LEU A 110 11.74 2.33 14.92
CA LEU A 110 11.16 1.76 16.14
C LEU A 110 12.19 1.53 17.26
N LEU A 111 13.44 1.23 16.89
CA LEU A 111 14.55 1.07 17.83
C LEU A 111 15.25 2.40 18.17
N SER A 112 14.80 3.52 17.58
CA SER A 112 15.33 4.84 17.93
C SER A 112 14.66 5.33 19.24
N PRO A 113 15.41 5.94 20.17
CA PRO A 113 14.87 6.37 21.48
C PRO A 113 13.74 7.42 21.43
N ASN A 114 13.40 7.94 20.25
CA ASN A 114 12.48 9.07 20.07
C ASN A 114 11.26 8.75 19.19
N TYR A 115 10.99 7.48 18.86
CA TYR A 115 9.80 7.13 18.08
C TYR A 115 8.56 7.13 18.97
N VAL A 116 7.58 7.98 18.64
CA VAL A 116 6.25 8.00 19.23
C VAL A 116 5.29 7.58 18.12
N ALA A 117 4.68 6.40 18.26
CA ALA A 117 3.57 5.98 17.39
C ALA A 117 2.38 6.92 17.65
N VAL A 118 1.82 7.48 16.57
CA VAL A 118 0.60 8.31 16.61
C VAL A 118 -0.62 7.42 16.38
#